data_AF-A0A838DJW6-F1
#
_entry.id   AF-A0A838DJW6-F1
#
_cell.length_a   1.000
_cell.length_b   1.000
_cell.length_c   1.000
_cell.angle_alpha   90.00
_cell.angle_beta   90.00
_cell.angle_gamma   90.00
#
_symmetry.space_group_name_H-M   'P 1'
#
loop_
_entity.id
_entity.type
_entity.pdbx_description
1 polymer ?
#
loop_
_entity_poly.entity_id
_entity_poly.type
_entity_poly.pdbx_seq_one_letter_code
_entity_poly.pdbx_strand_id
1 'polypeptide(L)'
;MQHRREDYRGMRLLFITGALFALAAAAEGRVERVEISSRSAVLEAKPFGDAGAYEKIAGKVHFKAKPEHAANRLIVDLDKAPRDEKGEVAFSADFYLLRPKEAERSSGSVLLEIPNRGGKGILAIMQGGKGSRDPATEEEFGDGFLMRRGVTLAWLGWQWDAREGEHMLRLYAPVAREREGAATSTDEKKTSNGARGKRRDMAEARAAGERGDARSNVERPTSNAELSGEKKTADAESSPREAVRDGRSPSGVAAGAAPQRRTPYVELKAQKETSNAQRSTSNLEVRGANATSQAEISRALSSPATDNGRPITGLLRADFMVNERQEEHPLGHMISGNIGGTEYACSDPEDAANVLTERDAPMAPRQTVPRSEWQFVPGGDQKGETARELRAIRLKGGFEPGKIYEVVYRAQDPAVAGLGFAAVRDFASYLKRDGNELAPATKRVHALGISQSGRFLRHFLLEGFNADEAGQRAIDGMFIHVAGAGIG
;
A
#
# COMPACT_ATOMS: atom_id res chain seq x y z
N MET A 1 -42.97 39.08 70.34
CA MET A 1 -43.16 39.78 69.05
C MET A 1 -41.78 39.84 68.38
N GLN A 2 -41.40 39.04 67.38
CA GLN A 2 -42.04 38.58 66.14
C GLN A 2 -41.60 39.43 64.93
N HIS A 3 -40.79 38.82 64.03
CA HIS A 3 -40.45 39.25 62.65
C HIS A 3 -39.56 40.51 62.50
N ARG A 4 -38.67 40.63 61.48
CA ARG A 4 -38.29 39.73 60.36
C ARG A 4 -36.94 40.16 59.73
N ARG A 5 -36.19 39.18 59.20
CA ARG A 5 -35.24 39.25 58.04
C ARG A 5 -33.96 40.11 58.22
N GLU A 6 -32.83 39.79 57.59
CA GLU A 6 -32.55 38.75 56.57
C GLU A 6 -31.12 38.17 56.71
N ASP A 7 -30.99 36.85 56.58
CA ASP A 7 -29.73 36.11 56.74
C ASP A 7 -28.90 36.06 55.44
N TYR A 8 -27.68 36.61 55.43
CA TYR A 8 -26.64 36.23 54.44
C TYR A 8 -25.22 36.54 54.95
N ARG A 9 -24.47 35.49 55.33
CA ARG A 9 -23.02 35.28 55.06
C ARG A 9 -22.48 34.10 55.90
N GLY A 10 -22.57 32.90 55.33
CA GLY A 10 -22.07 31.66 55.94
C GLY A 10 -21.99 30.50 54.96
N MET A 11 -21.83 30.78 53.66
CA MET A 11 -21.73 29.74 52.65
C MET A 11 -20.40 29.00 52.83
N ARG A 12 -20.46 27.77 53.37
CA ARG A 12 -19.32 26.86 53.40
C ARG A 12 -18.84 26.66 51.97
N LEU A 13 -17.63 27.14 51.67
CA LEU A 13 -16.97 26.85 50.40
C LEU A 13 -16.55 25.38 50.41
N LEU A 14 -17.44 24.52 49.95
CA LEU A 14 -17.11 23.14 49.63
C LEU A 14 -16.11 23.21 48.48
N PHE A 15 -14.82 23.01 48.77
CA PHE A 15 -13.83 22.68 47.74
C PHE A 15 -14.18 21.29 47.21
N ILE A 16 -15.14 21.24 46.29
CA ILE A 16 -15.21 20.15 45.32
C ILE A 16 -14.00 20.36 44.42
N THR A 17 -12.89 19.73 44.80
CA THR A 17 -11.81 19.38 43.87
C THR A 17 -12.39 18.40 42.86
N GLY A 18 -13.19 18.94 41.94
CA GLY A 18 -13.55 18.28 40.70
C GLY A 18 -12.27 18.09 39.94
N ALA A 19 -11.64 16.93 40.16
CA ALA A 19 -10.58 16.46 39.30
C ALA A 19 -11.20 16.36 37.90
N LEU A 20 -10.94 17.37 37.07
CA LEU A 20 -10.98 17.18 35.63
C LEU A 20 -9.89 16.16 35.33
N PHE A 21 -10.26 14.88 35.44
CA PHE A 21 -9.81 13.91 34.47
C PHE A 21 -10.30 14.42 33.11
N ALA A 22 -9.49 15.30 32.53
CA ALA A 22 -9.28 15.23 31.11
C ALA A 22 -8.83 13.79 30.86
N LEU A 23 -9.77 12.91 30.50
CA LEU A 23 -9.44 11.89 29.53
C LEU A 23 -8.97 12.68 28.32
N ALA A 24 -7.65 12.89 28.25
CA ALA A 24 -6.97 12.72 27.00
C ALA A 24 -7.38 11.31 26.53
N ALA A 25 -8.47 11.26 25.77
CA ALA A 25 -8.65 10.18 24.83
C ALA A 25 -7.39 10.24 23.99
N ALA A 26 -6.44 9.37 24.30
CA ALA A 26 -5.34 9.09 23.40
C ALA A 26 -6.06 8.70 22.11
N ALA A 27 -6.00 9.59 21.12
CA ALA A 27 -6.44 9.24 19.80
C ALA A 27 -5.48 8.14 19.36
N GLU A 28 -5.85 6.88 19.52
CA GLU A 28 -5.03 5.70 19.24
C GLU A 28 -4.90 5.47 17.72
N GLY A 29 -4.55 6.51 16.96
CA GLY A 29 -4.08 6.31 15.60
C GLY A 29 -2.71 5.67 15.70
N ARG A 30 -2.68 4.43 15.20
CA ARG A 30 -1.73 3.33 15.40
C ARG A 30 -0.26 3.58 15.10
N VAL A 31 0.15 4.83 14.83
CA VAL A 31 1.54 5.25 14.82
C VAL A 31 2.11 5.06 16.24
N GLU A 32 2.96 4.06 16.40
CA GLU A 32 3.67 3.75 17.65
C GLU A 32 4.84 4.74 17.87
N ARG A 33 5.62 4.99 16.81
CA ARG A 33 6.70 5.97 16.81
C ARG A 33 7.01 6.48 15.41
N VAL A 34 7.66 7.63 15.35
CA VAL A 34 8.32 8.17 14.17
C VAL A 34 9.82 8.05 14.38
N GLU A 35 10.55 7.67 13.32
CA GLU A 35 12.01 7.66 13.27
C GLU A 35 12.44 8.66 12.20
N ILE A 36 13.10 9.75 12.59
CA ILE A 36 13.62 10.74 11.66
C ILE A 36 15.07 10.40 11.33
N SER A 37 15.34 10.01 10.08
CA SER A 37 16.69 9.70 9.62
C SER A 37 17.44 10.91 9.08
N SER A 38 16.73 11.93 8.59
CA SER A 38 17.35 13.20 8.19
C SER A 38 16.41 14.41 8.30
N ARG A 39 17.02 15.57 8.54
CA ARG A 39 16.43 16.90 8.40
C ARG A 39 17.41 17.81 7.67
N SER A 40 16.94 18.64 6.75
CA SER A 40 17.78 19.64 6.07
C SER A 40 16.96 20.83 5.58
N ALA A 41 17.59 21.98 5.38
CA ALA A 41 16.91 23.14 4.83
C ALA A 41 16.66 22.96 3.32
N VAL A 42 15.49 23.37 2.85
CA VAL A 42 15.21 23.49 1.41
C VAL A 42 15.94 24.72 0.88
N LEU A 43 16.67 24.57 -0.24
CA LEU A 43 17.32 25.68 -0.97
C LEU A 43 18.09 26.65 -0.05
N GLU A 44 18.94 26.12 0.83
CA GLU A 44 19.72 26.92 1.79
C GLU A 44 18.86 27.85 2.69
N ALA A 45 17.63 27.41 2.99
CA ALA A 45 16.60 28.16 3.70
C ALA A 45 16.04 29.39 2.95
N LYS A 46 16.11 29.42 1.62
CA LYS A 46 15.40 30.39 0.77
C LYS A 46 13.90 30.38 1.10
N PRO A 47 13.26 31.54 1.34
CA PRO A 47 11.86 31.61 1.72
C PRO A 47 10.91 31.43 0.53
N PHE A 48 9.81 30.72 0.75
CA PHE A 48 8.69 30.60 -0.18
C PHE A 48 7.61 31.62 0.16
N GLY A 49 7.85 32.89 -0.20
CA GLY A 49 6.95 33.99 0.16
C GLY A 49 6.74 34.10 1.68
N ASP A 50 5.51 34.45 2.09
CA ASP A 50 5.18 34.66 3.51
C ASP A 50 5.31 33.39 4.36
N ALA A 51 5.19 32.21 3.74
CA ALA A 51 5.37 30.91 4.38
C ALA A 51 6.79 30.67 4.91
N GLY A 52 7.77 31.50 4.51
CA GLY A 52 9.13 31.46 5.01
C GLY A 52 9.94 30.27 4.47
N ALA A 53 11.04 29.95 5.16
CA ALA A 53 11.92 28.85 4.80
C ALA A 53 11.23 27.50 5.02
N TYR A 54 11.52 26.52 4.15
CA TYR A 54 11.06 25.14 4.30
C TYR A 54 12.18 24.21 4.80
N GLU A 55 11.81 23.13 5.49
CA GLU A 55 12.70 22.00 5.79
C GLU A 55 12.22 20.72 5.08
N LYS A 56 13.18 19.88 4.68
CA LYS A 56 13.01 18.47 4.35
C LYS A 56 13.05 17.64 5.63
N ILE A 57 12.19 16.65 5.74
CA ILE A 57 12.27 15.60 6.78
C ILE A 57 12.07 14.25 6.10
N ALA A 58 12.99 13.30 6.31
CA ALA A 58 12.84 11.93 5.85
C ALA A 58 12.99 10.95 7.01
N GLY A 59 12.38 9.77 6.88
CA GLY A 59 12.38 8.79 7.96
C GLY A 59 11.43 7.64 7.74
N LYS A 60 11.08 6.96 8.84
CA LYS A 60 10.20 5.81 8.90
C LYS A 60 9.13 6.00 9.97
N VAL A 61 7.88 5.65 9.67
CA VAL A 61 6.77 5.59 10.64
C VAL A 61 6.55 4.13 11.00
N HIS A 62 6.45 3.84 12.29
CA HIS A 62 6.17 2.52 12.83
C HIS A 62 4.72 2.45 13.31
N PHE A 63 4.05 1.34 12.99
CA PHE A 63 2.62 1.15 13.23
C PHE A 63 2.34 -0.19 13.91
N LYS A 64 1.19 -0.26 14.61
CA LYS A 64 0.66 -1.46 15.26
C LYS A 64 -0.79 -1.68 14.85
N ALA A 65 -1.19 -2.84 14.30
CA ALA A 65 -2.59 -3.14 13.96
C ALA A 65 -3.14 -4.32 14.79
N LYS A 66 -4.32 -4.17 15.43
CA LYS A 66 -5.06 -5.28 16.04
C LYS A 66 -5.93 -5.93 14.94
N PRO A 67 -5.74 -7.22 14.63
CA PRO A 67 -6.51 -7.89 13.57
C PRO A 67 -8.01 -7.94 13.86
N GLU A 68 -8.38 -8.12 15.13
CA GLU A 68 -9.78 -8.15 15.59
C GLU A 68 -10.47 -6.78 15.60
N HIS A 69 -9.77 -5.66 15.37
CA HIS A 69 -10.40 -4.35 15.37
C HIS A 69 -11.26 -4.13 14.12
N ALA A 70 -12.45 -3.53 14.30
CA ALA A 70 -13.46 -3.40 13.26
C ALA A 70 -13.00 -2.57 12.03
N ALA A 71 -12.01 -1.69 12.20
CA ALA A 71 -11.39 -0.91 11.13
C ALA A 71 -10.29 -1.67 10.35
N ASN A 72 -9.85 -2.85 10.83
CA ASN A 72 -8.78 -3.64 10.22
C ASN A 72 -9.26 -5.00 9.68
N ARG A 73 -10.47 -5.45 10.03
CA ARG A 73 -11.06 -6.75 9.63
C ARG A 73 -11.13 -7.05 8.12
N LEU A 74 -11.00 -6.03 7.26
CA LEU A 74 -10.98 -6.17 5.80
C LEU A 74 -9.56 -6.41 5.24
N ILE A 75 -8.53 -6.31 6.09
CA ILE A 75 -7.15 -6.59 5.71
C ILE A 75 -6.96 -8.11 5.70
N VAL A 76 -6.94 -8.68 4.50
CA VAL A 76 -6.70 -10.10 4.24
C VAL A 76 -5.37 -10.54 4.88
N ASP A 77 -5.39 -11.72 5.50
CA ASP A 77 -4.27 -12.39 6.20
C ASP A 77 -3.66 -11.63 7.40
N LEU A 78 -4.27 -10.52 7.84
CA LEU A 78 -3.82 -9.79 9.03
C LEU A 78 -3.95 -10.61 10.32
N ASP A 79 -4.96 -11.48 10.40
CA ASP A 79 -5.15 -12.42 11.51
C ASP A 79 -4.04 -13.49 11.57
N LYS A 80 -3.41 -13.77 10.44
CA LYS A 80 -2.26 -14.67 10.26
C LYS A 80 -0.92 -13.94 10.23
N ALA A 81 -0.84 -12.70 10.67
CA ALA A 81 0.44 -12.00 10.77
C ALA A 81 1.13 -12.29 12.12
N PRO A 82 2.47 -12.25 12.20
CA PRO A 82 3.19 -12.19 13.47
C PRO A 82 2.66 -11.08 14.37
N ARG A 83 2.47 -11.40 15.65
CA ARG A 83 1.89 -10.50 16.65
C ARG A 83 2.82 -10.37 17.86
N ASP A 84 2.83 -9.20 18.48
CA ASP A 84 3.51 -8.99 19.75
C ASP A 84 2.71 -9.53 20.97
N GLU A 85 3.25 -9.33 22.17
CA GLU A 85 2.64 -9.73 23.46
C GLU A 85 1.25 -9.11 23.69
N LYS A 86 0.91 -8.00 23.03
CA LYS A 86 -0.39 -7.33 23.11
C LYS A 86 -1.37 -7.84 22.05
N GLY A 87 -0.95 -8.77 21.18
CA GLY A 87 -1.72 -9.26 20.06
C GLY A 87 -1.70 -8.32 18.84
N GLU A 88 -0.79 -7.35 18.78
CA GLU A 88 -0.72 -6.36 17.72
C GLU A 88 0.32 -6.71 16.65
N VAL A 89 -0.03 -6.46 15.40
CA VAL A 89 0.82 -6.69 14.22
C VAL A 89 1.67 -5.45 13.97
N ALA A 90 2.99 -5.59 14.07
CA ALA A 90 3.92 -4.49 13.82
C ALA A 90 4.27 -4.37 12.33
N PHE A 91 4.28 -3.15 11.81
CA PHE A 91 4.71 -2.84 10.44
C PHE A 91 5.27 -1.41 10.37
N SER A 92 5.83 -1.02 9.22
CA SER A 92 6.37 0.33 9.05
C SER A 92 6.29 0.84 7.61
N ALA A 93 6.41 2.14 7.41
CA ALA A 93 6.46 2.78 6.10
C ALA A 93 7.50 3.90 6.06
N ASP A 94 8.19 4.07 4.94
CA ASP A 94 9.02 5.26 4.75
C ASP A 94 8.17 6.50 4.53
N PHE A 95 8.64 7.65 5.00
CA PHE A 95 8.00 8.93 4.73
C PHE A 95 9.00 9.98 4.27
N TYR A 96 8.47 11.00 3.60
CA TYR A 96 9.18 12.23 3.29
C TYR A 96 8.22 13.42 3.48
N LEU A 97 8.71 14.53 4.01
CA LEU A 97 7.96 15.77 4.21
C LEU A 97 8.74 16.98 3.70
N LEU A 98 8.03 17.94 3.13
CA LEU A 98 8.44 19.33 2.97
C LEU A 98 7.46 20.20 3.77
N ARG A 99 7.94 20.93 4.77
CA ARG A 99 7.10 21.79 5.62
C ARG A 99 7.72 23.17 5.86
N PRO A 100 6.93 24.21 6.17
CA PRO A 100 7.46 25.44 6.75
C PRO A 100 8.28 25.14 8.01
N LYS A 101 9.45 25.76 8.14
CA LYS A 101 10.34 25.59 9.30
C LYS A 101 9.77 26.25 10.56
N GLU A 102 9.01 27.33 10.39
CA GLU A 102 8.23 28.00 11.43
C GLU A 102 6.77 27.48 11.35
N ALA A 103 6.29 26.82 12.40
CA ALA A 103 5.00 26.11 12.38
C ALA A 103 3.81 27.07 12.19
N GLU A 104 3.94 28.28 12.73
CA GLU A 104 2.98 29.38 12.71
C GLU A 104 2.71 29.90 11.27
N ARG A 105 3.65 29.64 10.34
CA ARG A 105 3.53 29.99 8.91
C ARG A 105 2.84 28.90 8.08
N SER A 106 2.46 27.78 8.70
CA SER A 106 1.69 26.75 8.03
C SER A 106 0.23 27.19 7.84
N SER A 107 -0.33 26.86 6.68
CA SER A 107 -1.78 26.90 6.42
C SER A 107 -2.59 25.88 7.23
N GLY A 108 -1.92 25.07 8.05
CA GLY A 108 -2.51 23.90 8.72
C GLY A 108 -3.08 22.87 7.74
N SER A 109 -2.56 22.82 6.51
CA SER A 109 -3.04 21.93 5.47
C SER A 109 -1.87 21.07 4.96
N VAL A 110 -2.04 19.76 5.03
CA VAL A 110 -1.14 18.77 4.41
C VAL A 110 -1.74 18.33 3.08
N LEU A 111 -0.90 18.20 2.06
CA LEU A 111 -1.19 17.42 0.85
C LEU A 111 -0.30 16.18 0.87
N LEU A 112 -0.90 15.04 1.19
CA LEU A 112 -0.29 13.72 1.32
C LEU A 112 -0.37 12.99 -0.02
N GLU A 113 0.73 12.93 -0.76
CA GLU A 113 0.83 12.05 -1.92
C GLU A 113 0.95 10.59 -1.46
N ILE A 114 0.14 9.75 -2.10
CA ILE A 114 0.29 8.29 -2.08
C ILE A 114 1.20 7.95 -3.28
N PRO A 115 2.52 7.76 -3.05
CA PRO A 115 3.53 7.70 -4.10
C PRO A 115 3.30 6.50 -5.01
N ASN A 116 3.20 6.72 -6.32
CA ASN A 116 3.06 5.64 -7.29
C ASN A 116 4.40 4.87 -7.34
N ARG A 117 4.40 3.62 -6.84
CA ARG A 117 5.60 2.77 -6.66
C ARG A 117 6.73 3.46 -5.90
N GLY A 118 6.41 4.26 -4.87
CA GLY A 118 7.42 4.93 -4.05
C GLY A 118 8.09 6.17 -4.68
N GLY A 119 7.75 6.54 -5.92
CA GLY A 119 8.19 7.78 -6.56
C GLY A 119 7.41 9.01 -6.08
N LYS A 120 8.03 10.20 -6.14
CA LYS A 120 7.46 11.47 -5.69
C LYS A 120 7.04 12.34 -6.89
N GLY A 121 5.75 12.56 -7.08
CA GLY A 121 5.19 13.24 -8.27
C GLY A 121 4.63 14.66 -8.05
N ILE A 122 4.18 14.99 -6.85
CA ILE A 122 3.44 16.21 -6.48
C ILE A 122 4.13 17.51 -6.92
N LEU A 123 5.47 17.62 -6.83
CA LEU A 123 6.20 18.83 -7.25
C LEU A 123 6.12 19.04 -8.76
N ALA A 124 6.32 17.97 -9.54
CA ALA A 124 6.22 18.04 -10.99
C ALA A 124 4.78 18.29 -11.46
N ILE A 125 3.80 17.68 -10.78
CA ILE A 125 2.41 17.64 -11.24
C ILE A 125 1.60 18.85 -10.78
N MET A 126 1.86 19.39 -9.58
CA MET A 126 1.07 20.49 -8.99
C MET A 126 1.75 21.87 -9.10
N GLN A 127 3.07 21.92 -9.32
CA GLN A 127 3.86 23.15 -9.37
C GLN A 127 4.92 23.16 -10.49
N GLY A 128 4.82 22.25 -11.46
CA GLY A 128 5.64 22.27 -12.68
C GLY A 128 7.14 21.99 -12.47
N GLY A 129 7.50 21.38 -11.34
CA GLY A 129 8.89 21.05 -11.03
C GLY A 129 9.49 19.96 -11.93
N LYS A 130 10.82 19.96 -12.05
CA LYS A 130 11.57 18.84 -12.61
C LYS A 130 11.45 17.63 -11.68
N GLY A 131 11.07 16.48 -12.24
CA GLY A 131 10.85 15.26 -11.44
C GLY A 131 12.10 14.82 -10.67
N SER A 132 11.98 14.68 -9.35
CA SER A 132 13.06 14.32 -8.45
C SER A 132 12.56 13.48 -7.26
N ARG A 133 13.43 12.64 -6.70
CA ARG A 133 13.12 11.81 -5.51
C ARG A 133 13.69 12.39 -4.20
N ASP A 134 14.67 13.29 -4.28
CA ASP A 134 15.11 14.15 -3.19
C ASP A 134 15.43 15.57 -3.75
N PRO A 135 14.41 16.40 -4.00
CA PRO A 135 14.55 17.67 -4.73
C PRO A 135 15.50 18.63 -4.01
N ALA A 136 16.53 19.12 -4.71
CA ALA A 136 17.58 19.97 -4.17
C ALA A 136 17.78 21.29 -4.95
N THR A 137 17.36 21.38 -6.22
CA THR A 137 17.50 22.59 -7.04
C THR A 137 16.17 23.33 -7.23
N GLU A 138 16.21 24.62 -7.59
CA GLU A 138 14.99 25.43 -7.76
C GLU A 138 14.06 24.85 -8.83
N GLU A 139 14.62 24.32 -9.91
CA GLU A 139 13.86 23.70 -10.99
C GLU A 139 13.08 22.48 -10.51
N GLU A 140 13.57 21.72 -9.52
CA GLU A 140 12.89 20.54 -8.97
C GLU A 140 11.71 20.91 -8.06
N PHE A 141 11.76 22.07 -7.41
CA PHE A 141 10.60 22.66 -6.73
C PHE A 141 9.64 23.38 -7.69
N GLY A 142 10.09 23.70 -8.91
CA GLY A 142 9.26 24.36 -9.92
C GLY A 142 8.81 25.75 -9.47
N ASP A 143 7.55 26.08 -9.74
CA ASP A 143 7.01 27.39 -9.40
C ASP A 143 6.81 27.59 -7.88
N GLY A 144 6.77 26.54 -7.05
CA GLY A 144 6.58 26.65 -5.60
C GLY A 144 5.17 27.06 -5.13
N PHE A 145 4.12 26.96 -5.96
CA PHE A 145 2.75 27.44 -5.69
C PHE A 145 2.14 26.99 -4.36
N LEU A 146 2.33 25.72 -3.99
CA LEU A 146 1.80 25.16 -2.74
C LEU A 146 2.63 25.61 -1.53
N MET A 147 3.95 25.66 -1.69
CA MET A 147 4.89 26.04 -0.65
C MET A 147 4.74 27.52 -0.28
N ARG A 148 4.51 28.40 -1.27
CA ARG A 148 4.14 29.82 -1.03
C ARG A 148 2.88 30.03 -0.20
N ARG A 149 2.03 29.01 -0.06
CA ARG A 149 0.80 29.05 0.74
C ARG A 149 0.95 28.36 2.10
N GLY A 150 2.17 27.98 2.51
CA GLY A 150 2.37 27.28 3.78
C GLY A 150 1.73 25.89 3.81
N VAL A 151 1.56 25.24 2.65
CA VAL A 151 1.07 23.85 2.58
C VAL A 151 2.24 22.92 2.91
N THR A 152 2.01 21.95 3.79
CA THR A 152 2.96 20.86 4.03
C THR A 152 2.75 19.80 2.96
N LEU A 153 3.82 19.41 2.26
CA LEU A 153 3.79 18.33 1.26
C LEU A 153 4.32 17.07 1.94
N ALA A 154 3.57 15.98 1.91
CA ALA A 154 3.94 14.73 2.56
C ALA A 154 3.84 13.56 1.59
N TRP A 155 4.65 12.53 1.81
CA TRP A 155 4.63 11.27 1.08
C TRP A 155 4.76 10.11 2.06
N LEU A 156 4.03 9.02 1.84
CA LEU A 156 4.09 7.81 2.66
C LEU A 156 4.15 6.55 1.80
N GLY A 157 5.13 5.67 2.04
CA GLY A 157 5.20 4.35 1.40
C GLY A 157 3.97 3.49 1.76
N TRP A 158 3.21 3.08 0.75
CA TRP A 158 1.97 2.29 0.94
C TRP A 158 2.03 0.91 0.26
N GLN A 159 2.95 0.74 -0.69
CA GLN A 159 3.08 -0.46 -1.52
C GLN A 159 4.26 -1.30 -1.02
N TRP A 160 4.05 -2.60 -0.84
CA TRP A 160 5.03 -3.53 -0.25
C TRP A 160 5.99 -4.13 -1.30
N ASP A 161 5.52 -4.29 -2.54
CA ASP A 161 6.25 -4.82 -3.70
C ASP A 161 6.90 -3.71 -4.54
N ALA A 162 6.84 -2.46 -4.07
CA ALA A 162 7.56 -1.35 -4.69
C ALA A 162 9.06 -1.62 -4.66
N ARG A 163 9.71 -1.44 -5.82
CA ARG A 163 11.15 -1.66 -5.98
C ARG A 163 11.98 -0.87 -4.99
N GLU A 164 13.02 -1.52 -4.48
CA GLU A 164 14.08 -0.89 -3.71
C GLU A 164 14.87 0.08 -4.60
N GLY A 165 15.33 1.17 -4.00
CA GLY A 165 16.08 2.19 -4.72
C GLY A 165 16.27 3.45 -3.89
N GLU A 166 17.26 4.25 -4.25
CA GLU A 166 17.61 5.47 -3.54
C GLU A 166 16.42 6.45 -3.51
N HIS A 167 16.07 6.90 -2.31
CA HIS A 167 14.93 7.78 -2.01
C HIS A 167 13.55 7.27 -2.48
N MET A 168 13.39 5.99 -2.79
CA MET A 168 12.10 5.34 -3.01
C MET A 168 11.41 5.09 -1.66
N LEU A 169 10.08 5.23 -1.60
CA LEU A 169 9.31 5.02 -0.37
C LEU A 169 8.52 3.71 -0.41
N ARG A 170 8.67 2.86 0.60
CA ARG A 170 8.08 1.51 0.65
C ARG A 170 7.25 1.28 1.92
N LEU A 171 6.28 0.36 1.83
CA LEU A 171 5.63 -0.27 2.99
C LEU A 171 6.39 -1.56 3.37
N TYR A 172 6.79 -1.68 4.63
CA TYR A 172 7.36 -2.89 5.20
C TYR A 172 6.26 -3.63 5.96
N ALA A 173 5.40 -4.30 5.20
CA ALA A 173 4.41 -5.22 5.75
C ALA A 173 5.10 -6.54 6.17
N PRO A 174 4.70 -7.16 7.29
CA PRO A 174 5.10 -8.52 7.60
C PRO A 174 4.54 -9.49 6.56
N VAL A 175 5.26 -10.59 6.38
CA VAL A 175 4.70 -11.82 5.76
C VAL A 175 3.75 -12.45 6.78
N ALA A 176 2.58 -12.91 6.33
CA ALA A 176 1.69 -13.71 7.15
C ALA A 176 2.41 -15.02 7.54
N ARG A 177 2.50 -15.31 8.84
CA ARG A 177 3.18 -16.47 9.43
C ARG A 177 2.50 -16.86 10.74
N GLU A 178 2.79 -18.06 11.20
CA GLU A 178 2.20 -18.64 12.39
C GLU A 178 2.37 -17.73 13.59
N ARG A 179 1.36 -17.77 14.47
CA ARG A 179 1.48 -17.14 15.77
C ARG A 179 2.61 -17.83 16.51
N GLU A 180 3.70 -17.11 16.78
CA GLU A 180 4.67 -17.50 17.80
C GLU A 180 3.95 -17.54 19.15
N GLY A 181 3.37 -18.70 19.45
CA GLY A 181 2.71 -19.00 20.70
C GLY A 181 3.77 -19.31 21.75
N ALA A 182 3.71 -18.60 22.88
CA ALA A 182 4.50 -18.81 24.08
C ALA A 182 4.99 -20.25 24.21
N ALA A 183 6.31 -20.45 24.15
CA ALA A 183 6.93 -21.75 24.35
C ALA A 183 6.50 -22.32 25.71
N THR A 184 5.54 -23.24 25.70
CA THR A 184 5.18 -24.01 26.88
C THR A 184 6.42 -24.78 27.29
N SER A 185 7.04 -24.38 28.40
CA SER A 185 8.24 -24.99 28.94
C SER A 185 7.94 -26.37 29.51
N THR A 186 7.73 -27.34 28.61
CA THR A 186 7.56 -28.75 28.92
C THR A 186 8.64 -29.57 28.21
N ASP A 187 9.89 -29.25 28.51
CA ASP A 187 11.02 -30.15 28.25
C ASP A 187 12.01 -30.18 29.44
N GLU A 188 11.46 -30.16 30.67
CA GLU A 188 12.18 -30.76 31.81
C GLU A 188 12.09 -32.29 31.71
N LYS A 189 13.06 -32.89 31.01
CA LYS A 189 13.35 -34.32 31.13
C LYS A 189 13.79 -34.65 32.56
N LYS A 190 12.84 -34.97 33.44
CA LYS A 190 13.14 -35.70 34.67
C LYS A 190 13.52 -37.14 34.34
N THR A 191 14.83 -37.40 34.36
CA THR A 191 15.38 -38.74 34.46
C THR A 191 15.28 -39.26 35.90
N SER A 192 15.32 -40.59 36.02
CA SER A 192 15.52 -41.42 37.24
C SER A 192 14.30 -41.90 38.07
N ASN A 193 14.26 -43.23 38.19
CA ASN A 193 13.87 -44.06 39.35
C ASN A 193 12.44 -44.00 39.93
N GLY A 194 11.53 -44.74 39.27
CA GLY A 194 11.12 -46.09 39.69
C GLY A 194 10.61 -46.37 41.12
N ALA A 195 9.36 -46.87 41.20
CA ALA A 195 8.94 -47.88 42.19
C ALA A 195 7.63 -48.62 41.78
N ARG A 196 7.54 -49.89 42.20
CA ARG A 196 6.37 -50.79 42.08
C ARG A 196 5.05 -50.21 42.61
N GLY A 197 3.93 -50.49 41.94
CA GLY A 197 2.57 -50.32 42.48
C GLY A 197 1.51 -51.13 41.72
N LYS A 198 0.84 -52.09 42.38
CA LYS A 198 -0.20 -52.97 41.80
C LYS A 198 -1.60 -52.30 41.79
N ARG A 199 -2.53 -52.92 41.03
CA ARG A 199 -4.03 -52.87 41.11
C ARG A 199 -4.68 -51.76 40.26
N ARG A 200 -5.90 -51.91 39.73
CA ARG A 200 -6.78 -53.08 39.43
C ARG A 200 -7.84 -52.67 38.40
N ASP A 201 -8.60 -53.63 37.92
CA ASP A 201 -9.64 -53.54 36.89
C ASP A 201 -10.92 -52.80 37.32
N MET A 202 -11.61 -52.16 36.36
CA MET A 202 -13.04 -52.27 36.00
C MET A 202 -13.31 -51.27 34.86
N ALA A 203 -13.85 -51.58 33.67
CA ALA A 203 -14.93 -52.48 33.21
C ALA A 203 -16.34 -51.82 33.19
N GLU A 204 -16.86 -51.66 31.98
CA GLU A 204 -18.30 -51.61 31.60
C GLU A 204 -19.15 -50.40 32.10
N ALA A 205 -20.28 -49.99 31.48
CA ALA A 205 -20.99 -50.46 30.28
C ALA A 205 -21.91 -49.37 29.66
N ARG A 206 -22.27 -49.57 28.37
CA ARG A 206 -23.57 -49.34 27.67
C ARG A 206 -24.32 -47.99 27.90
N ALA A 207 -24.67 -47.19 26.90
CA ALA A 207 -25.49 -47.44 25.68
C ALA A 207 -26.98 -47.77 25.96
N ALA A 208 -27.91 -46.84 25.62
CA ALA A 208 -29.01 -47.03 24.66
C ALA A 208 -30.09 -45.91 24.68
N GLY A 209 -30.43 -45.39 23.47
CA GLY A 209 -31.73 -44.79 23.12
C GLY A 209 -32.13 -43.42 23.70
N GLU A 210 -33.14 -42.73 23.14
CA GLU A 210 -33.79 -42.86 21.82
C GLU A 210 -34.72 -41.63 21.56
N ARG A 211 -34.81 -41.17 20.29
CA ARG A 211 -35.90 -40.36 19.65
C ARG A 211 -36.31 -38.98 20.24
N GLY A 212 -36.59 -38.03 19.34
CA GLY A 212 -37.37 -36.82 19.64
C GLY A 212 -37.14 -35.65 18.68
N ASP A 213 -38.01 -35.47 17.68
CA ASP A 213 -37.99 -34.33 16.74
C ASP A 213 -38.24 -32.96 17.41
N ALA A 214 -37.62 -31.89 16.89
CA ALA A 214 -38.34 -30.73 16.33
C ALA A 214 -37.44 -29.61 15.75
N ARG A 215 -37.46 -29.52 14.43
CA ARG A 215 -37.22 -28.35 13.54
C ARG A 215 -37.11 -26.94 14.16
N SER A 216 -36.08 -26.20 13.74
CA SER A 216 -36.23 -24.83 13.20
C SER A 216 -35.03 -24.37 12.36
N ASN A 217 -35.15 -24.44 11.02
CA ASN A 217 -34.26 -23.70 10.13
C ASN A 217 -34.69 -22.22 10.08
N VAL A 218 -33.72 -21.31 10.04
CA VAL A 218 -33.95 -19.89 9.67
C VAL A 218 -33.05 -19.56 8.49
N GLU A 219 -33.57 -19.75 7.29
CA GLU A 219 -32.96 -19.22 6.06
C GLU A 219 -33.24 -17.72 5.95
N ARG A 220 -32.31 -16.96 5.37
CA ARG A 220 -32.54 -15.56 4.96
C ARG A 220 -32.88 -15.52 3.47
N PRO A 221 -33.83 -14.68 3.04
CA PRO A 221 -34.38 -14.74 1.69
C PRO A 221 -33.46 -14.11 0.65
N THR A 222 -33.41 -14.73 -0.52
CA THR A 222 -33.04 -14.10 -1.80
C THR A 222 -34.25 -13.38 -2.38
N SER A 223 -34.04 -12.23 -3.03
CA SER A 223 -35.07 -11.56 -3.83
C SER A 223 -34.48 -10.92 -5.08
N ASN A 224 -34.53 -11.65 -6.19
CA ASN A 224 -34.59 -11.03 -7.52
C ASN A 224 -36.07 -10.67 -7.78
N ALA A 225 -36.30 -9.48 -8.33
CA ALA A 225 -37.60 -9.09 -8.86
C ALA A 225 -37.43 -8.65 -10.31
N GLU A 226 -37.85 -9.52 -11.23
CA GLU A 226 -38.06 -9.14 -12.62
C GLU A 226 -39.40 -8.38 -12.73
N LEU A 227 -39.46 -7.35 -13.58
CA LEU A 227 -40.71 -6.75 -14.03
C LEU A 227 -40.69 -6.68 -15.55
N SER A 228 -41.74 -7.25 -16.15
CA SER A 228 -41.92 -7.40 -17.60
C SER A 228 -43.12 -6.58 -18.09
N GLY A 229 -43.07 -6.17 -19.36
CA GLY A 229 -44.15 -5.48 -20.07
C GLY A 229 -43.81 -4.05 -20.49
N GLU A 230 -44.10 -3.58 -21.71
CA GLU A 230 -44.65 -4.24 -22.91
C GLU A 230 -44.07 -3.60 -24.18
N LYS A 231 -44.08 -4.33 -25.30
CA LYS A 231 -43.81 -3.76 -26.64
C LYS A 231 -45.07 -3.15 -27.24
N LYS A 232 -44.95 -2.02 -27.92
CA LYS A 232 -45.79 -1.68 -29.09
C LYS A 232 -44.96 -1.09 -30.22
N THR A 233 -45.37 -1.41 -31.44
CA THR A 233 -44.68 -1.21 -32.72
C THR A 233 -45.21 0.01 -33.48
N ALA A 234 -44.35 0.65 -34.28
CA ALA A 234 -44.72 1.36 -35.50
C ALA A 234 -43.49 1.49 -36.42
N ASP A 235 -43.72 1.52 -37.73
CA ASP A 235 -42.73 1.24 -38.77
C ASP A 235 -41.96 2.48 -39.30
N ALA A 236 -41.10 2.21 -40.29
CA ALA A 236 -40.09 3.10 -40.85
C ALA A 236 -40.64 4.16 -41.84
N GLU A 237 -39.84 5.21 -42.08
CA GLU A 237 -39.55 5.68 -43.45
C GLU A 237 -38.26 6.53 -43.51
N SER A 238 -37.85 6.98 -44.71
CA SER A 238 -36.42 7.11 -45.06
C SER A 238 -35.97 8.43 -45.72
N SER A 239 -34.69 8.78 -45.46
CA SER A 239 -33.78 9.52 -46.36
C SER A 239 -34.00 11.07 -46.51
N PRO A 240 -33.11 11.83 -47.21
CA PRO A 240 -32.12 12.67 -46.52
C PRO A 240 -32.15 14.16 -46.95
N ARG A 241 -31.31 15.02 -46.34
CA ARG A 241 -31.06 16.40 -46.82
C ARG A 241 -29.61 16.86 -46.73
N GLU A 242 -29.30 17.85 -47.57
CA GLU A 242 -28.00 18.10 -48.18
C GLU A 242 -27.14 19.18 -47.48
N ALA A 243 -25.89 19.29 -47.95
CA ALA A 243 -24.99 20.39 -47.62
C ALA A 243 -25.25 21.64 -48.47
N VAL A 244 -24.97 22.83 -47.93
CA VAL A 244 -24.82 24.07 -48.70
C VAL A 244 -23.46 24.69 -48.39
N ARG A 245 -22.67 24.93 -49.44
CA ARG A 245 -21.48 25.79 -49.40
C ARG A 245 -21.92 27.24 -49.58
N ASP A 246 -21.18 28.16 -48.98
CA ASP A 246 -20.96 29.47 -49.61
C ASP A 246 -19.48 29.86 -49.42
N GLY A 247 -18.94 30.69 -50.31
CA GLY A 247 -17.49 30.95 -50.32
C GLY A 247 -17.09 32.24 -51.03
N ARG A 248 -16.00 32.85 -50.54
CA ARG A 248 -15.26 33.96 -51.19
C ARG A 248 -13.79 33.97 -50.75
N SER A 249 -12.89 33.98 -51.73
CA SER A 249 -11.48 34.45 -51.65
C SER A 249 -11.38 35.77 -52.45
N PRO A 250 -10.29 36.58 -52.48
CA PRO A 250 -8.83 36.30 -52.44
C PRO A 250 -8.15 36.92 -51.18
N SER A 251 -6.83 37.05 -50.99
CA SER A 251 -5.58 36.77 -51.74
C SER A 251 -4.43 36.49 -50.73
N GLY A 252 -3.18 36.13 -51.06
CA GLY A 252 -2.52 35.92 -52.36
C GLY A 252 -1.18 36.67 -52.55
N VAL A 253 -0.18 36.47 -51.68
CA VAL A 253 1.27 36.75 -51.94
C VAL A 253 2.12 35.67 -51.24
N ALA A 254 3.29 35.32 -51.80
CA ALA A 254 4.07 34.13 -51.45
C ALA A 254 5.57 34.41 -51.13
N ALA A 255 6.32 33.32 -50.92
CA ALA A 255 7.77 33.20 -50.68
C ALA A 255 8.26 33.44 -49.22
N GLY A 256 9.18 32.64 -48.66
CA GLY A 256 9.85 31.44 -49.21
C GLY A 256 10.86 30.80 -48.23
N ALA A 257 11.73 29.93 -48.76
CA ALA A 257 12.90 29.28 -48.10
C ALA A 257 12.69 27.98 -47.25
N ALA A 258 12.60 26.85 -47.98
CA ALA A 258 13.47 25.65 -47.93
C ALA A 258 14.01 25.01 -46.61
N PRO A 259 14.22 23.67 -46.57
CA PRO A 259 14.41 22.90 -45.33
C PRO A 259 15.87 22.51 -45.00
N GLN A 260 16.14 22.24 -43.71
CA GLN A 260 17.30 21.44 -43.26
C GLN A 260 16.87 20.39 -42.21
N ARG A 261 16.89 19.11 -42.59
CA ARG A 261 17.93 18.09 -42.29
C ARG A 261 17.84 17.50 -40.87
N ARG A 262 17.42 16.23 -40.81
CA ARG A 262 17.67 15.32 -39.68
C ARG A 262 19.15 14.93 -39.68
N THR A 263 19.72 14.76 -38.49
CA THR A 263 20.99 14.03 -38.24
C THR A 263 20.78 12.97 -37.14
N PRO A 264 21.59 11.90 -37.12
CA PRO A 264 21.17 10.63 -36.53
C PRO A 264 21.66 10.36 -35.09
N TYR A 265 21.14 9.27 -34.54
CA TYR A 265 21.35 8.76 -33.19
C TYR A 265 22.57 7.81 -33.14
N VAL A 266 23.67 8.19 -32.48
CA VAL A 266 24.84 7.32 -32.25
C VAL A 266 25.48 7.59 -30.87
N GLU A 267 25.70 6.49 -30.13
CA GLU A 267 26.59 6.27 -28.97
C GLU A 267 26.69 7.28 -27.81
N LEU A 268 26.09 6.89 -26.67
CA LEU A 268 26.59 7.19 -25.33
C LEU A 268 27.04 5.88 -24.64
N LYS A 269 28.18 5.35 -25.07
CA LYS A 269 28.80 4.13 -24.53
C LYS A 269 30.21 4.40 -23.95
N ALA A 270 30.40 5.57 -23.34
CA ALA A 270 31.71 6.05 -22.86
C ALA A 270 31.65 6.95 -21.61
N GLN A 271 30.84 6.59 -20.59
CA GLN A 271 30.86 7.26 -19.27
C GLN A 271 30.80 6.29 -18.07
N LYS A 272 30.94 4.97 -18.28
CA LYS A 272 30.75 3.96 -17.23
C LYS A 272 32.02 3.54 -16.48
N GLU A 273 33.20 4.05 -16.88
CA GLU A 273 34.50 3.55 -16.39
C GLU A 273 35.30 4.55 -15.55
N THR A 274 34.96 5.85 -15.54
CA THR A 274 35.64 6.86 -14.71
C THR A 274 35.06 7.01 -13.29
N SER A 275 33.89 6.44 -13.00
CA SER A 275 33.26 6.51 -11.66
C SER A 275 33.85 5.52 -10.63
N ASN A 276 34.51 4.45 -11.07
CA ASN A 276 34.99 3.39 -10.17
C ASN A 276 36.34 3.70 -9.48
N ALA A 277 37.05 4.77 -9.87
CA ALA A 277 38.40 5.07 -9.36
C ALA A 277 38.42 5.90 -8.05
N GLN A 278 37.30 6.48 -7.61
CA GLN A 278 37.23 7.32 -6.41
C GLN A 278 36.45 6.72 -5.23
N ARG A 279 36.10 5.42 -5.31
CA ARG A 279 35.40 4.69 -4.23
C ARG A 279 36.33 3.92 -3.27
N SER A 280 37.57 4.36 -3.13
CA SER A 280 38.54 3.79 -2.19
C SER A 280 39.17 4.89 -1.32
N THR A 281 38.50 5.23 -0.21
CA THR A 281 39.06 5.74 1.08
C THR A 281 37.95 6.26 2.03
N SER A 282 37.16 5.35 2.62
CA SER A 282 36.37 5.64 3.83
C SER A 282 35.93 4.38 4.60
N ASN A 283 36.86 3.44 4.79
CA ASN A 283 36.67 2.39 5.81
C ASN A 283 36.87 3.00 7.20
N LEU A 284 35.79 3.39 7.87
CA LEU A 284 35.74 3.39 9.33
C LEU A 284 35.11 2.07 9.80
N GLU A 285 35.83 1.36 10.67
CA GLU A 285 35.40 0.07 11.20
C GLU A 285 34.12 0.21 12.05
N VAL A 286 33.07 -0.53 11.69
CA VAL A 286 32.01 -0.92 12.64
C VAL A 286 32.19 -2.42 12.92
N ARG A 287 32.98 -2.76 13.93
CA ARG A 287 33.05 -4.11 14.48
C ARG A 287 31.82 -4.34 15.38
N GLY A 288 31.06 -5.42 15.17
CA GLY A 288 30.06 -5.82 16.17
C GLY A 288 28.80 -6.53 15.71
N ALA A 289 28.82 -7.36 14.65
CA ALA A 289 27.76 -8.34 14.43
C ALA A 289 28.40 -9.69 14.07
N ASN A 290 28.18 -10.73 14.89
CA ASN A 290 28.71 -12.07 14.61
C ASN A 290 28.08 -12.62 13.33
N ALA A 291 28.90 -13.18 12.42
CA ALA A 291 28.42 -13.73 11.15
C ALA A 291 27.31 -14.80 11.32
N THR A 292 27.29 -15.50 12.46
CA THR A 292 26.23 -16.43 12.86
C THR A 292 24.85 -15.76 12.90
N SER A 293 24.73 -14.54 13.45
CA SER A 293 23.42 -13.87 13.55
C SER A 293 22.88 -13.43 12.19
N GLN A 294 23.73 -13.03 11.25
CA GLN A 294 23.28 -12.77 9.88
C GLN A 294 22.88 -14.05 9.14
N ALA A 295 23.55 -15.18 9.39
CA ALA A 295 23.13 -16.46 8.83
C ALA A 295 21.78 -16.92 9.42
N GLU A 296 21.54 -16.73 10.71
CA GLU A 296 20.28 -17.07 11.38
C GLU A 296 19.13 -16.13 10.98
N ILE A 297 19.38 -14.81 10.88
CA ILE A 297 18.41 -13.83 10.35
C ILE A 297 18.07 -14.14 8.89
N SER A 298 19.07 -14.42 8.06
CA SER A 298 18.86 -14.83 6.66
C SER A 298 18.05 -16.14 6.57
N ARG A 299 18.32 -17.10 7.47
CA ARG A 299 17.58 -18.37 7.55
C ARG A 299 16.13 -18.17 8.01
N ALA A 300 15.89 -17.31 8.99
CA ALA A 300 14.55 -16.95 9.47
C ALA A 300 13.74 -16.18 8.41
N LEU A 301 14.40 -15.32 7.61
CA LEU A 301 13.77 -14.69 6.45
C LEU A 301 13.48 -15.72 5.34
N SER A 302 14.34 -16.73 5.13
CA SER A 302 14.19 -17.76 4.09
C SER A 302 13.28 -18.95 4.43
N SER A 303 12.74 -19.03 5.66
CA SER A 303 11.78 -20.07 6.03
C SER A 303 10.39 -19.72 5.48
N PRO A 304 9.69 -20.64 4.79
CA PRO A 304 8.35 -20.38 4.28
C PRO A 304 7.38 -19.97 5.39
N ALA A 305 6.45 -19.10 5.05
CA ALA A 305 5.28 -18.81 5.83
C ALA A 305 4.48 -20.07 6.16
N THR A 306 4.24 -20.34 7.43
CA THR A 306 3.43 -21.48 7.90
C THR A 306 2.30 -21.03 8.81
N ASP A 307 1.23 -21.81 8.91
CA ASP A 307 0.19 -21.76 9.94
C ASP A 307 0.11 -23.17 10.55
N ASN A 308 0.49 -23.30 11.82
CA ASN A 308 0.62 -24.60 12.50
C ASN A 308 1.49 -25.59 11.68
N GLY A 309 2.64 -25.12 11.18
CA GLY A 309 3.55 -25.90 10.33
C GLY A 309 3.07 -26.22 8.91
N ARG A 310 1.88 -25.75 8.48
CA ARG A 310 1.38 -25.89 7.09
C ARG A 310 1.67 -24.62 6.30
N PRO A 311 2.22 -24.67 5.07
CA PRO A 311 2.50 -23.45 4.31
C PRO A 311 1.29 -22.55 4.11
N ILE A 312 1.39 -21.26 4.51
CA ILE A 312 0.39 -20.24 4.18
C ILE A 312 0.57 -19.91 2.70
N THR A 313 -0.40 -20.35 1.91
CA THR A 313 -0.45 -20.12 0.48
C THR A 313 -1.88 -19.79 0.07
N GLY A 314 -2.03 -18.95 -0.94
CA GLY A 314 -3.33 -18.56 -1.51
C GLY A 314 -3.25 -18.51 -3.02
N LEU A 315 -4.39 -18.58 -3.69
CA LEU A 315 -4.45 -18.32 -5.13
C LEU A 315 -4.44 -16.81 -5.36
N LEU A 316 -3.35 -16.31 -5.95
CA LEU A 316 -3.29 -14.98 -6.52
C LEU A 316 -3.76 -15.04 -7.97
N ARG A 317 -4.45 -14.00 -8.43
CA ARG A 317 -4.76 -13.78 -9.84
C ARG A 317 -4.07 -12.51 -10.32
N ALA A 318 -3.36 -12.60 -11.44
CA ALA A 318 -2.79 -11.47 -12.15
C ALA A 318 -3.20 -11.47 -13.63
N ASP A 319 -3.68 -10.33 -14.11
CA ASP A 319 -4.05 -10.10 -15.52
C ASP A 319 -3.00 -9.16 -16.15
N PHE A 320 -2.49 -9.51 -17.33
CA PHE A 320 -1.50 -8.70 -18.05
C PHE A 320 -1.73 -8.70 -19.58
N MET A 321 -1.12 -7.71 -20.24
CA MET A 321 -1.08 -7.56 -21.70
C MET A 321 0.35 -7.18 -22.08
N VAL A 322 0.81 -7.66 -23.24
CA VAL A 322 2.14 -7.32 -23.76
C VAL A 322 2.04 -6.32 -24.91
N ASN A 323 3.00 -5.40 -25.00
CA ASN A 323 3.04 -4.41 -26.09
C ASN A 323 3.79 -4.93 -27.32
N GLU A 324 4.67 -5.90 -27.12
CA GLU A 324 5.45 -6.60 -28.14
C GLU A 324 5.53 -8.09 -27.79
N ARG A 325 5.83 -8.94 -28.78
CA ARG A 325 5.89 -10.39 -28.55
C ARG A 325 7.09 -10.73 -27.68
N GLN A 326 6.86 -11.38 -26.54
CA GLN A 326 7.88 -11.73 -25.56
C GLN A 326 7.64 -13.14 -25.02
N GLU A 327 8.71 -13.91 -24.80
CA GLU A 327 8.58 -15.29 -24.29
C GLU A 327 8.29 -15.36 -22.78
N GLU A 328 8.78 -14.39 -22.03
CA GLU A 328 8.64 -14.28 -20.57
C GLU A 328 7.84 -13.03 -20.19
N HIS A 329 7.05 -13.11 -19.13
CA HIS A 329 6.46 -11.96 -18.45
C HIS A 329 6.65 -12.13 -16.92
N PRO A 330 7.04 -11.08 -16.16
CA PRO A 330 7.05 -11.16 -14.71
C PRO A 330 5.63 -11.37 -14.16
N LEU A 331 5.50 -12.00 -12.99
CA LEU A 331 4.18 -12.14 -12.34
C LEU A 331 3.67 -10.79 -11.83
N GLY A 332 4.58 -9.92 -11.41
CA GLY A 332 4.28 -8.53 -11.09
C GLY A 332 3.96 -7.71 -12.33
N HIS A 333 3.06 -6.74 -12.15
CA HIS A 333 2.69 -5.84 -13.23
C HIS A 333 3.95 -5.15 -13.82
N MET A 334 3.95 -4.92 -15.13
CA MET A 334 4.85 -3.97 -15.76
C MET A 334 4.09 -2.95 -16.60
N ILE A 335 4.56 -1.72 -16.59
CA ILE A 335 4.19 -0.65 -17.52
C ILE A 335 5.47 -0.19 -18.23
N SER A 336 5.38 -0.01 -19.56
CA SER A 336 6.44 0.57 -20.39
C SER A 336 7.84 -0.02 -20.14
N GLY A 337 7.94 -1.36 -20.20
CA GLY A 337 9.19 -2.12 -20.23
C GLY A 337 10.00 -2.22 -18.94
N ASN A 338 9.80 -1.32 -17.96
CA ASN A 338 10.59 -1.31 -16.71
C ASN A 338 9.86 -0.77 -15.47
N ILE A 339 8.63 -0.28 -15.56
CA ILE A 339 7.92 0.32 -14.41
C ILE A 339 7.04 -0.77 -13.80
N GLY A 340 7.55 -1.48 -12.80
CA GLY A 340 6.91 -2.67 -12.23
C GLY A 340 7.04 -2.83 -10.72
N GLY A 341 6.30 -3.79 -10.18
CA GLY A 341 6.41 -4.30 -8.81
C GLY A 341 7.01 -5.71 -8.78
N THR A 342 7.45 -6.18 -7.61
CA THR A 342 8.08 -7.52 -7.47
C THR A 342 7.09 -8.68 -7.29
N GLU A 343 5.86 -8.38 -6.86
CA GLU A 343 4.75 -9.33 -6.63
C GLU A 343 5.10 -10.50 -5.70
N TYR A 344 4.25 -11.52 -5.61
CA TYR A 344 4.52 -12.78 -4.92
C TYR A 344 5.22 -13.80 -5.84
N ALA A 345 6.13 -14.60 -5.29
CA ALA A 345 6.67 -15.76 -5.98
C ALA A 345 5.63 -16.90 -6.03
N CYS A 346 5.73 -17.81 -7.00
CA CYS A 346 4.96 -19.04 -7.02
C CYS A 346 5.57 -20.07 -6.06
N SER A 347 4.76 -20.65 -5.16
CA SER A 347 5.22 -21.60 -4.13
C SER A 347 5.39 -23.03 -4.63
N ASP A 348 4.54 -23.44 -5.57
CA ASP A 348 4.53 -24.76 -6.18
C ASP A 348 4.18 -24.58 -7.66
N PRO A 349 5.14 -24.72 -8.59
CA PRO A 349 4.88 -24.51 -10.01
C PRO A 349 3.99 -25.59 -10.62
N GLU A 350 3.89 -26.79 -10.04
CA GLU A 350 3.15 -27.93 -10.60
C GLU A 350 1.76 -28.14 -9.99
N ASP A 351 1.32 -27.29 -9.06
CA ASP A 351 -0.04 -27.33 -8.53
C ASP A 351 -1.08 -27.21 -9.67
N ALA A 352 -2.03 -28.16 -9.71
CA ALA A 352 -3.10 -28.20 -10.69
C ALA A 352 -4.06 -26.99 -10.63
N ALA A 353 -4.05 -26.22 -9.53
CA ALA A 353 -4.76 -24.95 -9.40
C ALA A 353 -4.04 -23.78 -10.11
N ASN A 354 -2.81 -23.96 -10.58
CA ASN A 354 -2.12 -22.98 -11.42
C ASN A 354 -2.68 -23.02 -12.84
N VAL A 355 -3.36 -21.94 -13.27
CA VAL A 355 -4.03 -21.86 -14.57
C VAL A 355 -3.63 -20.58 -15.29
N LEU A 356 -3.14 -20.71 -16.52
CA LEU A 356 -3.01 -19.61 -17.47
C LEU A 356 -4.20 -19.64 -18.43
N THR A 357 -4.84 -18.49 -18.64
CA THR A 357 -5.87 -18.30 -19.66
C THR A 357 -5.52 -17.11 -20.55
N GLU A 358 -6.02 -17.11 -21.78
CA GLU A 358 -5.98 -15.97 -22.69
C GLU A 358 -7.39 -15.59 -23.18
N ARG A 359 -7.56 -14.32 -23.59
CA ARG A 359 -8.79 -13.79 -24.18
C ARG A 359 -8.53 -12.50 -24.98
N ASP A 360 -9.30 -12.27 -26.05
CA ASP A 360 -9.12 -11.10 -26.94
C ASP A 360 -9.78 -9.81 -26.42
N ALA A 361 -10.67 -9.92 -25.42
CA ALA A 361 -11.36 -8.77 -24.84
C ALA A 361 -11.68 -8.98 -23.34
N PRO A 362 -11.86 -7.92 -22.53
CA PRO A 362 -12.08 -8.06 -21.09
C PRO A 362 -13.27 -8.95 -20.69
N MET A 363 -14.33 -8.96 -21.52
CA MET A 363 -15.55 -9.75 -21.32
C MET A 363 -15.63 -11.02 -22.19
N ALA A 364 -14.61 -11.31 -23.00
CA ALA A 364 -14.59 -12.52 -23.80
C ALA A 364 -14.39 -13.77 -22.91
N PRO A 365 -14.88 -14.95 -23.33
CA PRO A 365 -14.62 -16.20 -22.63
C PRO A 365 -13.11 -16.44 -22.48
N ARG A 366 -12.69 -16.90 -21.30
CA ARG A 366 -11.31 -17.33 -21.05
C ARG A 366 -11.06 -18.63 -21.79
N GLN A 367 -9.98 -18.68 -22.56
CA GLN A 367 -9.46 -19.91 -23.16
C GLN A 367 -8.27 -20.39 -22.33
N THR A 368 -8.33 -21.59 -21.79
CA THR A 368 -7.24 -22.17 -21.00
C THR A 368 -6.05 -22.50 -21.91
N VAL A 369 -4.88 -21.94 -21.59
CA VAL A 369 -3.64 -22.31 -22.26
C VAL A 369 -3.18 -23.68 -21.72
N PRO A 370 -2.95 -24.69 -22.57
CA PRO A 370 -2.57 -26.03 -22.11
C PRO A 370 -1.33 -25.99 -21.21
N ARG A 371 -1.37 -26.72 -20.08
CA ARG A 371 -0.30 -26.72 -19.07
C ARG A 371 1.09 -27.07 -19.64
N SER A 372 1.16 -27.87 -20.71
CA SER A 372 2.41 -28.23 -21.40
C SER A 372 3.07 -27.08 -22.17
N GLU A 373 2.35 -25.98 -22.43
CA GLU A 373 2.85 -24.85 -23.21
C GLU A 373 3.46 -23.74 -22.35
N TRP A 374 3.32 -23.77 -21.03
CA TRP A 374 3.82 -22.70 -20.17
C TRP A 374 4.36 -23.21 -18.83
N GLN A 375 5.27 -22.44 -18.23
CA GLN A 375 5.89 -22.75 -16.94
C GLN A 375 6.25 -21.49 -16.18
N PHE A 376 6.40 -21.59 -14.86
CA PHE A 376 7.01 -20.52 -14.07
C PHE A 376 8.54 -20.55 -14.24
N VAL A 377 9.17 -19.38 -14.21
CA VAL A 377 10.62 -19.20 -14.33
C VAL A 377 11.11 -18.15 -13.32
N PRO A 378 12.42 -18.13 -12.97
CA PRO A 378 12.99 -17.06 -12.17
C PRO A 378 12.76 -15.68 -12.80
N GLY A 379 12.48 -14.66 -11.98
CA GLY A 379 12.05 -13.35 -12.47
C GLY A 379 12.32 -12.18 -11.53
N GLY A 380 11.98 -10.97 -12.00
CA GLY A 380 12.28 -9.71 -11.31
C GLY A 380 13.72 -9.24 -11.50
N ASP A 381 14.24 -8.47 -10.54
CA ASP A 381 15.62 -7.96 -10.54
C ASP A 381 16.66 -9.06 -10.22
N GLN A 382 16.19 -10.25 -9.85
CA GLN A 382 16.96 -11.46 -9.60
C GLN A 382 17.09 -12.30 -10.89
N LYS A 383 17.86 -11.82 -11.89
CA LYS A 383 18.24 -12.64 -13.07
C LYS A 383 19.66 -13.19 -12.91
N GLY A 384 19.78 -14.51 -12.77
CA GLY A 384 21.06 -15.23 -12.68
C GLY A 384 20.87 -16.69 -12.25
N GLU A 385 21.92 -17.51 -12.36
CA GLU A 385 21.90 -18.96 -12.05
C GLU A 385 21.59 -19.28 -10.57
N THR A 386 21.67 -18.29 -9.69
CA THR A 386 21.35 -18.39 -8.26
C THR A 386 19.92 -17.99 -7.90
N ALA A 387 19.14 -17.46 -8.86
CA ALA A 387 17.78 -17.00 -8.61
C ALA A 387 16.81 -18.17 -8.41
N ARG A 388 16.36 -18.38 -7.16
CA ARG A 388 15.50 -19.51 -6.77
C ARG A 388 14.00 -19.20 -6.82
N GLU A 389 13.61 -17.93 -6.75
CA GLU A 389 12.21 -17.54 -6.63
C GLU A 389 11.52 -17.42 -7.99
N LEU A 390 10.41 -18.17 -8.15
CA LEU A 390 9.64 -18.25 -9.38
C LEU A 390 8.71 -17.02 -9.51
N ARG A 391 9.25 -15.95 -10.10
CA ARG A 391 8.61 -14.61 -10.20
C ARG A 391 8.25 -14.18 -11.62
N ALA A 392 8.37 -15.09 -12.58
CA ALA A 392 7.95 -14.87 -13.97
C ALA A 392 7.26 -16.12 -14.53
N ILE A 393 6.56 -15.94 -15.64
CA ILE A 393 5.92 -16.99 -16.43
C ILE A 393 6.51 -16.97 -17.84
N ARG A 394 6.78 -18.13 -18.42
CA ARG A 394 7.23 -18.30 -19.80
C ARG A 394 6.19 -19.09 -20.60
N LEU A 395 5.85 -18.60 -21.78
CA LEU A 395 4.92 -19.24 -22.72
C LEU A 395 5.67 -19.70 -23.98
N LYS A 396 5.50 -20.95 -24.38
CA LYS A 396 6.02 -21.53 -25.63
C LYS A 396 5.33 -20.86 -26.82
N GLY A 397 6.11 -20.29 -27.72
CA GLY A 397 5.60 -19.39 -28.77
C GLY A 397 5.37 -17.94 -28.29
N GLY A 398 5.58 -17.65 -27.01
CA GLY A 398 5.50 -16.31 -26.43
C GLY A 398 4.11 -15.71 -26.31
N PHE A 399 4.01 -14.67 -25.49
CA PHE A 399 2.82 -13.86 -25.31
C PHE A 399 2.61 -12.94 -26.52
N GLU A 400 1.38 -12.84 -27.00
CA GLU A 400 1.03 -12.08 -28.21
C GLU A 400 0.42 -10.70 -27.86
N PRO A 401 0.83 -9.61 -28.53
CA PRO A 401 0.20 -8.30 -28.36
C PRO A 401 -1.28 -8.31 -28.72
N GLY A 402 -2.08 -7.55 -27.97
CA GLY A 402 -3.53 -7.46 -28.14
C GLY A 402 -4.35 -8.51 -27.38
N LYS A 403 -3.73 -9.60 -26.90
CA LYS A 403 -4.36 -10.54 -25.98
C LYS A 403 -4.24 -10.11 -24.53
N ILE A 404 -5.25 -10.46 -23.74
CA ILE A 404 -5.22 -10.39 -22.28
C ILE A 404 -4.91 -11.78 -21.74
N TYR A 405 -3.77 -11.90 -21.07
CA TYR A 405 -3.39 -13.09 -20.33
C TYR A 405 -3.81 -12.95 -18.87
N GLU A 406 -4.25 -14.04 -18.27
CA GLU A 406 -4.60 -14.12 -16.86
C GLU A 406 -4.01 -15.38 -16.27
N VAL A 407 -3.13 -15.21 -15.28
CA VAL A 407 -2.55 -16.30 -14.51
C VAL A 407 -3.18 -16.32 -13.11
N VAL A 408 -3.74 -17.47 -12.75
CA VAL A 408 -4.08 -17.82 -11.37
C VAL A 408 -2.99 -18.76 -10.88
N TYR A 409 -2.38 -18.48 -9.73
CA TYR A 409 -1.28 -19.29 -9.21
C TYR A 409 -1.21 -19.29 -7.69
N ARG A 410 -0.62 -20.35 -7.13
CA ARG A 410 -0.36 -20.43 -5.69
C ARG A 410 0.83 -19.53 -5.31
N ALA A 411 0.54 -18.48 -4.55
CA ALA A 411 1.53 -17.54 -4.04
C ALA A 411 2.28 -18.07 -2.81
N GLN A 412 3.57 -17.75 -2.74
CA GLN A 412 4.47 -17.96 -1.60
C GLN A 412 4.56 -16.70 -0.73
N ASP A 413 4.74 -16.88 0.58
CA ASP A 413 5.11 -15.84 1.54
C ASP A 413 4.26 -14.56 1.44
N PRO A 414 2.92 -14.66 1.62
CA PRO A 414 2.02 -13.53 1.43
C PRO A 414 2.26 -12.42 2.46
N ALA A 415 2.93 -11.36 2.04
CA ALA A 415 2.91 -10.05 2.68
C ALA A 415 1.47 -9.57 2.93
N VAL A 416 1.21 -9.01 4.11
CA VAL A 416 -0.11 -8.49 4.49
C VAL A 416 -0.35 -7.13 3.83
N ALA A 417 -0.53 -7.14 2.51
CA ALA A 417 -0.52 -5.96 1.65
C ALA A 417 -1.56 -4.88 2.01
N GLY A 418 -2.73 -5.29 2.53
CA GLY A 418 -3.79 -4.37 2.95
C GLY A 418 -3.41 -3.45 4.13
N LEU A 419 -2.29 -3.71 4.81
CA LEU A 419 -1.69 -2.77 5.77
C LEU A 419 -1.32 -1.42 5.13
N GLY A 420 -1.19 -1.34 3.80
CA GLY A 420 -1.07 -0.05 3.10
C GLY A 420 -2.25 0.88 3.34
N PHE A 421 -3.48 0.35 3.43
CA PHE A 421 -4.67 1.14 3.78
C PHE A 421 -4.60 1.64 5.23
N ALA A 422 -4.22 0.77 6.17
CA ALA A 422 -4.02 1.15 7.58
C ALA A 422 -2.92 2.21 7.74
N ALA A 423 -1.76 2.04 7.08
CA ALA A 423 -0.65 3.00 7.10
C ALA A 423 -1.11 4.41 6.73
N VAL A 424 -1.83 4.54 5.60
CA VAL A 424 -2.30 5.82 5.07
C VAL A 424 -3.35 6.46 5.98
N ARG A 425 -4.32 5.68 6.47
CA ARG A 425 -5.33 6.11 7.44
C ARG A 425 -4.68 6.62 8.74
N ASP A 426 -3.85 5.79 9.35
CA ASP A 426 -3.31 6.03 10.68
C ASP A 426 -2.25 7.14 10.67
N PHE A 427 -1.49 7.29 9.58
CA PHE A 427 -0.59 8.42 9.38
C PHE A 427 -1.35 9.74 9.16
N ALA A 428 -2.42 9.74 8.35
CA ALA A 428 -3.26 10.93 8.18
C ALA A 428 -3.91 11.36 9.51
N SER A 429 -4.42 10.41 10.30
CA SER A 429 -4.94 10.68 11.65
C SER A 429 -3.86 11.15 12.62
N TYR A 430 -2.64 10.59 12.57
CA TYR A 430 -1.49 11.04 13.37
C TYR A 430 -1.09 12.48 13.03
N LEU A 431 -1.02 12.84 11.75
CA LEU A 431 -0.64 14.19 11.33
C LEU A 431 -1.61 15.27 11.82
N LYS A 432 -2.89 14.94 12.06
CA LYS A 432 -3.90 15.86 12.62
C LYS A 432 -3.91 15.93 14.16
N ARG A 433 -2.98 15.28 14.85
CA ARG A 433 -2.84 15.41 16.30
C ARG A 433 -2.11 16.68 16.69
N ASP A 434 -2.62 17.34 17.72
CA ASP A 434 -1.90 18.38 18.43
C ASP A 434 -0.54 17.84 18.94
N GLY A 435 0.51 18.65 18.78
CA GLY A 435 1.85 18.31 19.29
C GLY A 435 2.63 17.26 18.51
N ASN A 436 2.15 16.75 17.37
CA ASN A 436 2.92 15.81 16.55
C ASN A 436 4.20 16.47 15.97
N GLU A 437 5.33 15.76 15.97
CA GLU A 437 6.63 16.36 15.63
C GLU A 437 6.85 16.64 14.13
N LEU A 438 6.02 16.02 13.26
CA LEU A 438 6.15 16.07 11.81
C LEU A 438 5.41 17.27 11.20
N ALA A 439 4.22 17.61 11.67
CA ALA A 439 3.43 18.73 11.18
C ALA A 439 2.50 19.28 12.28
N PRO A 440 3.04 19.94 13.33
CA PRO A 440 2.29 20.30 14.55
C PRO A 440 1.17 21.31 14.35
N ALA A 441 1.15 22.04 13.23
CA ALA A 441 0.12 23.03 12.89
C ALA A 441 -1.05 22.46 12.06
N THR A 442 -1.04 21.15 11.74
CA THR A 442 -2.00 20.53 10.81
C THR A 442 -3.42 20.51 11.37
N LYS A 443 -4.36 20.98 10.54
CA LYS A 443 -5.81 20.98 10.80
C LYS A 443 -6.56 20.12 9.77
N ARG A 444 -5.98 19.91 8.59
CA ARG A 444 -6.58 19.15 7.46
C ARG A 444 -5.52 18.37 6.71
N VAL A 445 -5.84 17.13 6.34
CA VAL A 445 -5.03 16.29 5.44
C VAL A 445 -5.84 16.02 4.18
N HIS A 446 -5.28 16.37 3.02
CA HIS A 446 -5.82 16.01 1.72
C HIS A 446 -4.92 14.96 1.10
N ALA A 447 -5.47 13.89 0.51
CA ALA A 447 -4.67 12.88 -0.18
C ALA A 447 -4.61 13.12 -1.69
N LEU A 448 -3.48 12.78 -2.31
CA LEU A 448 -3.26 12.80 -3.76
C LEU A 448 -2.87 11.39 -4.23
N GLY A 449 -3.60 10.84 -5.20
CA GLY A 449 -3.31 9.53 -5.77
C GLY A 449 -3.46 9.56 -7.29
N ILE A 450 -2.51 8.96 -8.01
CA ILE A 450 -2.38 9.10 -9.46
C ILE A 450 -2.20 7.73 -10.11
N SER A 451 -3.06 7.40 -11.08
CA SER A 451 -3.09 6.10 -11.74
C SER A 451 -3.29 4.95 -10.73
N GLN A 452 -2.27 4.13 -10.43
CA GLN A 452 -2.36 3.06 -9.44
C GLN A 452 -2.75 3.59 -8.05
N SER A 453 -2.06 4.63 -7.53
CA SER A 453 -2.40 5.18 -6.22
C SER A 453 -3.73 5.96 -6.22
N GLY A 454 -4.24 6.33 -7.39
CA GLY A 454 -5.61 6.82 -7.56
C GLY A 454 -6.65 5.72 -7.37
N ARG A 455 -6.40 4.50 -7.88
CA ARG A 455 -7.25 3.33 -7.62
C ARG A 455 -7.23 2.93 -6.15
N PHE A 456 -6.05 2.93 -5.54
CA PHE A 456 -5.90 2.73 -4.10
C PHE A 456 -6.77 3.70 -3.29
N LEU A 457 -6.73 5.02 -3.56
CA LEU A 457 -7.58 5.98 -2.83
C LEU A 457 -9.08 5.76 -3.07
N ARG A 458 -9.49 5.30 -4.26
CA ARG A 458 -10.88 4.92 -4.51
C ARG A 458 -11.29 3.69 -3.70
N HIS A 459 -10.43 2.69 -3.64
CA HIS A 459 -10.66 1.44 -2.90
C HIS A 459 -10.67 1.68 -1.38
N PHE A 460 -9.73 2.49 -0.88
CA PHE A 460 -9.68 3.01 0.50
C PHE A 460 -10.99 3.70 0.92
N LEU A 461 -11.61 4.49 0.04
CA LEU A 461 -12.92 5.09 0.30
C LEU A 461 -14.06 4.05 0.27
N LEU A 462 -14.05 3.13 -0.72
CA LEU A 462 -15.10 2.13 -0.91
C LEU A 462 -15.21 1.18 0.29
N GLU A 463 -14.07 0.68 0.78
CA GLU A 463 -13.99 -0.23 1.94
C GLU A 463 -14.05 0.50 3.29
N GLY A 464 -14.24 1.83 3.30
CA GLY A 464 -14.45 2.61 4.51
C GLY A 464 -13.19 2.89 5.35
N PHE A 465 -11.98 2.65 4.84
CA PHE A 465 -10.72 2.93 5.54
C PHE A 465 -10.49 4.42 5.87
N ASN A 466 -11.34 5.34 5.40
CA ASN A 466 -11.29 6.74 5.81
C ASN A 466 -11.84 7.03 7.22
N ALA A 467 -12.38 6.02 7.92
CA ALA A 467 -12.64 6.07 9.35
C ALA A 467 -11.49 5.39 10.11
N ASP A 468 -10.86 6.11 11.03
CA ASP A 468 -9.82 5.57 11.89
C ASP A 468 -10.36 4.68 13.02
N GLU A 469 -9.46 4.20 13.87
CA GLU A 469 -9.76 3.32 15.00
C GLU A 469 -10.82 3.89 15.96
N ALA A 470 -10.86 5.22 16.13
CA ALA A 470 -11.82 5.92 16.96
C ALA A 470 -13.09 6.34 16.17
N GLY A 471 -13.22 5.89 14.92
CA GLY A 471 -14.29 6.27 13.99
C GLY A 471 -14.14 7.70 13.44
N GLN A 472 -13.00 8.37 13.65
CA GLN A 472 -12.77 9.73 13.17
C GLN A 472 -12.37 9.73 11.70
N ARG A 473 -12.68 10.80 10.98
CA ARG A 473 -12.25 10.94 9.58
C ARG A 473 -10.74 11.11 9.49
N ALA A 474 -10.04 10.18 8.83
CA ALA A 474 -8.59 10.25 8.63
C ALA A 474 -8.19 11.35 7.62
N ILE A 475 -8.78 11.32 6.42
CA ILE A 475 -8.47 12.23 5.30
C ILE A 475 -9.70 13.09 4.97
N ASP A 476 -9.47 14.41 4.88
CA ASP A 476 -10.52 15.43 4.78
C ASP A 476 -10.97 15.70 3.34
N GLY A 477 -10.13 15.39 2.35
CA GLY A 477 -10.45 15.42 0.92
C GLY A 477 -9.44 14.64 0.08
N MET A 478 -9.81 14.20 -1.13
CA MET A 478 -8.95 13.37 -1.98
C MET A 478 -8.95 13.84 -3.43
N PHE A 479 -7.75 14.02 -3.99
CA PHE A 479 -7.52 14.27 -5.41
C PHE A 479 -7.15 12.95 -6.10
N ILE A 480 -8.15 12.27 -6.65
CA ILE A 480 -8.02 10.98 -7.32
C ILE A 480 -7.86 11.23 -8.82
N HIS A 481 -6.62 11.17 -9.32
CA HIS A 481 -6.27 11.53 -10.69
C HIS A 481 -5.99 10.31 -11.57
N VAL A 482 -6.56 10.30 -12.79
CA VAL A 482 -6.36 9.28 -13.84
C VAL A 482 -6.37 7.83 -13.36
N ALA A 483 -7.19 7.49 -12.36
CA ALA A 483 -7.25 6.15 -11.76
C ALA A 483 -7.73 5.05 -12.73
N GLY A 484 -8.38 5.42 -13.84
CA GLY A 484 -9.16 4.50 -14.67
C GLY A 484 -10.46 4.09 -13.98
N ALA A 485 -11.12 3.03 -14.47
CA ALA A 485 -12.41 2.57 -13.96
C ALA A 485 -12.32 1.57 -12.79
N GLY A 486 -11.20 0.86 -12.64
CA GLY A 486 -11.06 -0.20 -11.62
C GLY A 486 -10.92 0.31 -10.18
N ILE A 487 -11.17 -0.59 -9.24
CA ILE A 487 -10.55 -0.58 -7.90
C ILE A 487 -9.15 -1.21 -8.00
N GLY A 488 -8.31 -1.10 -6.96
CA GLY A 488 -6.94 -1.60 -7.00
C GLY A 488 -6.18 -1.45 -5.68
#